data_AF-A0A2D7F5Q0-F1
#
_entry.id   AF-A0A2D7F5Q0-F1
#
_cell.length_a   1.000
_cell.length_b   1.000
_cell.length_c   1.000
_cell.angle_alpha   90.00
_cell.angle_beta   90.00
_cell.angle_gamma   90.00
#
_symmetry.space_group_name_H-M   'P 1'
#
loop_
_entity.id
_entity.type
_entity.pdbx_description
1 polymer ?
#
loop_
_entity_poly.entity_id
_entity_poly.type
_entity_poly.pdbx_seq_one_letter_code
_entity_poly.pdbx_strand_id
1 'polypeptide(L)'
;MTEIAFTSWHKWRESPYFDLNSFYETFDGGQSFAWDRQADYIEGQILHSIFRLRLENNRLLFSIPKTANLQKEKYFLEHYLAVDLDFDAMRDALPWRSDRTLKQAIDACPYLRILRQPLSETLLGFLCSSTKQIPQIKQILRLSSESFGESIVQQYKSLPNWDILAQLEEKQLRSLKLGYRAKYIKQTADFLKENP
;
A
#
# COMPACT_ATOMS: atom_id res chain seq x y z
N MET A 1 15.62 -12.24 -18.06
CA MET A 1 14.89 -11.02 -17.68
C MET A 1 15.84 -10.20 -16.83
N THR A 2 16.17 -8.99 -17.25
CA THR A 2 17.13 -8.13 -16.53
C THR A 2 16.39 -7.52 -15.35
N GLU A 3 16.83 -7.80 -14.11
CA GLU A 3 16.24 -7.20 -12.91
C GLU A 3 16.43 -5.68 -12.88
N ILE A 4 15.52 -4.99 -12.20
CA ILE A 4 15.59 -3.54 -12.07
C ILE A 4 16.71 -3.18 -11.09
N ALA A 5 17.55 -2.22 -11.49
CA ALA A 5 18.57 -1.73 -10.60
C ALA A 5 17.96 -0.71 -9.61
N PHE A 6 18.07 -1.01 -8.32
CA PHE A 6 17.71 -0.09 -7.25
C PHE A 6 18.91 0.77 -6.81
N THR A 7 18.65 1.92 -6.21
CA THR A 7 19.67 2.78 -5.59
C THR A 7 20.27 2.11 -4.36
N SER A 8 21.42 2.59 -3.89
CA SER A 8 21.87 2.29 -2.53
C SER A 8 20.84 2.83 -1.53
N TRP A 9 20.79 2.24 -0.34
CA TRP A 9 19.86 2.65 0.70
C TRP A 9 20.09 4.11 1.11
N HIS A 10 19.04 4.92 0.98
CA HIS A 10 19.01 6.29 1.43
C HIS A 10 18.58 6.32 2.90
N LYS A 11 19.42 6.92 3.75
CA LYS A 11 19.05 7.21 5.14
C LYS A 11 18.09 8.39 5.17
N TRP A 12 16.94 8.21 5.81
CA TRP A 12 15.98 9.28 6.01
C TRP A 12 15.90 9.65 7.48
N ARG A 13 16.73 10.64 7.87
CA ARG A 13 16.88 11.06 9.27
C ARG A 13 15.57 11.53 9.90
N GLU A 14 14.74 12.21 9.11
CA GLU A 14 13.44 12.74 9.54
C GLU A 14 12.28 11.74 9.32
N SER A 15 12.56 10.49 8.95
CA SER A 15 11.49 9.48 8.80
C SER A 15 10.76 9.22 10.12
N PRO A 16 9.48 8.85 10.10
CA PRO A 16 8.80 8.42 11.33
C PRO A 16 9.56 7.29 12.03
N TYR A 17 9.47 7.27 13.36
CA TYR A 17 9.96 6.15 14.13
C TYR A 17 9.03 4.95 13.96
N PHE A 18 9.63 3.76 13.90
CA PHE A 18 8.91 2.50 14.00
C PHE A 18 9.71 1.51 14.84
N ASP A 19 9.02 0.76 15.69
CA ASP A 19 9.49 -0.57 16.07
C ASP A 19 9.11 -1.60 15.00
N LEU A 20 9.63 -2.81 15.13
CA LEU A 20 9.43 -3.85 14.12
C LEU A 20 7.95 -4.22 13.98
N ASN A 21 7.22 -4.28 15.10
CA ASN A 21 5.80 -4.65 15.10
C ASN A 21 4.95 -3.59 14.40
N SER A 22 5.06 -2.32 14.81
CA SER A 22 4.32 -1.21 14.22
C SER A 22 4.67 -1.00 12.75
N PHE A 23 5.92 -1.24 12.36
CA PHE A 23 6.33 -1.20 10.95
C PHE A 23 5.52 -2.20 10.12
N TYR A 24 5.51 -3.45 10.54
CA TYR A 24 4.81 -4.50 9.81
C TYR A 24 3.29 -4.36 9.88
N GLU A 25 2.72 -3.96 11.01
CA GLU A 25 1.28 -3.66 11.12
C GLU A 25 0.88 -2.46 10.25
N THR A 26 1.76 -1.46 10.11
CA THR A 26 1.50 -0.31 9.23
C THR A 26 1.46 -0.71 7.76
N PHE A 27 2.44 -1.47 7.27
CA PHE A 27 2.56 -1.74 5.84
C PHE A 27 1.87 -3.03 5.38
N ASP A 28 1.74 -4.03 6.25
CA ASP A 28 1.26 -5.37 5.93
C ASP A 28 0.16 -5.88 6.88
N GLY A 29 -0.32 -5.03 7.80
CA GLY A 29 -1.42 -5.34 8.74
C GLY A 29 -2.83 -5.23 8.14
N GLY A 30 -2.94 -5.07 6.82
CA GLY A 30 -4.23 -5.08 6.11
C GLY A 30 -4.88 -3.72 5.83
N GLN A 31 -4.26 -2.60 6.24
CA GLN A 31 -4.66 -1.29 5.74
C GLN A 31 -4.27 -1.11 4.26
N SER A 32 -3.13 -1.67 3.87
CA SER A 32 -2.58 -1.65 2.51
C SER A 32 -2.33 -3.08 2.05
N PHE A 33 -2.42 -3.29 0.74
CA PHE A 33 -2.14 -4.58 0.08
C PHE A 33 -0.99 -4.45 -0.93
N ALA A 34 -0.31 -3.31 -0.94
CA ALA A 34 0.73 -2.96 -1.92
C ALA A 34 2.14 -3.48 -1.57
N TRP A 35 2.33 -3.95 -0.34
CA TRP A 35 3.65 -4.25 0.21
C TRP A 35 3.88 -5.74 0.39
N ASP A 36 5.01 -6.27 -0.07
CA ASP A 36 5.41 -7.66 0.14
C ASP A 36 6.68 -7.74 1.00
N ARG A 37 6.69 -8.67 1.96
CA ARG A 37 7.86 -8.89 2.83
C ARG A 37 8.94 -9.67 2.09
N GLN A 38 10.16 -9.21 2.23
CA GLN A 38 11.40 -9.89 1.84
C GLN A 38 12.20 -10.23 3.12
N ALA A 39 13.39 -10.81 2.95
CA ALA A 39 14.20 -11.26 4.08
C ALA A 39 14.61 -10.11 5.03
N ASP A 40 15.03 -8.96 4.49
CA ASP A 40 15.53 -7.82 5.28
C ASP A 40 14.83 -6.48 4.98
N TYR A 41 13.82 -6.48 4.10
CA TYR A 41 13.05 -5.30 3.72
C TYR A 41 11.62 -5.65 3.34
N ILE A 42 10.79 -4.64 3.11
CA ILE A 42 9.52 -4.76 2.39
C ILE A 42 9.64 -4.02 1.05
N GLU A 43 9.01 -4.55 0.01
CA GLU A 43 8.91 -3.90 -1.29
C GLU A 43 7.46 -3.53 -1.55
N GLY A 44 7.21 -2.29 -1.95
CA GLY A 44 5.88 -1.78 -2.21
C GLY A 44 5.81 -1.08 -3.56
N GLN A 45 4.70 -1.32 -4.26
CA GLN A 45 4.36 -0.59 -5.46
C GLN A 45 3.05 0.17 -5.23
N ILE A 46 3.10 1.50 -5.34
CA ILE A 46 1.96 2.39 -5.13
C ILE A 46 1.86 3.30 -6.34
N LEU A 47 0.75 3.20 -7.08
CA LEU A 47 0.59 3.79 -8.41
C LEU A 47 1.76 3.39 -9.33
N HIS A 48 2.62 4.35 -9.67
CA HIS A 48 3.78 4.18 -10.53
C HIS A 48 5.11 4.24 -9.76
N SER A 49 5.04 4.39 -8.44
CA SER A 49 6.20 4.48 -7.57
C SER A 49 6.52 3.12 -6.94
N ILE A 50 7.80 2.78 -6.89
CA ILE A 50 8.28 1.52 -6.32
C ILE A 50 9.29 1.85 -5.22
N PHE A 51 9.07 1.29 -4.03
CA PHE A 51 9.91 1.50 -2.86
C PHE A 51 10.35 0.19 -2.26
N ARG A 52 11.60 0.15 -1.82
CA ARG A 52 12.05 -0.80 -0.80
C ARG A 52 12.22 -0.04 0.50
N LEU A 53 11.68 -0.55 1.59
CA LEU A 53 11.79 0.04 2.93
C LEU A 53 12.36 -0.97 3.91
N ARG A 54 13.26 -0.53 4.78
CA ARG A 54 13.70 -1.30 5.94
C ARG A 54 14.03 -0.40 7.11
N LEU A 55 14.16 -0.98 8.30
CA LEU A 55 14.52 -0.25 9.51
C LEU A 55 16.02 -0.31 9.79
N GLU A 56 16.58 0.83 10.20
CA GLU A 56 17.88 0.92 10.86
C GLU A 56 17.71 1.88 12.04
N ASN A 57 18.01 1.42 13.27
CA ASN A 57 17.86 2.23 14.49
C ASN A 57 16.47 2.88 14.62
N ASN A 58 15.41 2.10 14.39
CA ASN A 58 13.99 2.54 14.42
C ASN A 58 13.62 3.64 13.42
N ARG A 59 14.47 3.95 12.44
CA ARG A 59 14.19 4.90 11.35
C ARG A 59 14.13 4.16 10.02
N LEU A 60 13.39 4.72 9.06
CA LEU A 60 13.28 4.16 7.72
C LEU A 60 14.52 4.47 6.87
N LEU A 61 15.04 3.42 6.24
CA LEU A 61 15.86 3.50 5.04
C LEU A 61 14.97 3.18 3.86
N PHE A 62 15.16 3.89 2.76
CA PHE A 62 14.44 3.62 1.52
C PHE A 62 15.38 3.45 0.34
N SER A 63 14.95 2.68 -0.65
CA SER A 63 15.62 2.53 -1.94
C SER A 63 14.56 2.55 -3.04
N ILE A 64 14.91 3.13 -4.18
CA ILE A 64 14.02 3.33 -5.33
C ILE A 64 14.71 2.83 -6.60
N PRO A 65 13.98 2.60 -7.71
CA PRO A 65 14.59 2.35 -9.01
C PRO A 65 15.58 3.46 -9.39
N LYS A 66 16.74 3.10 -9.95
CA LYS A 66 17.76 4.08 -10.40
C LYS A 66 17.25 5.05 -11.48
N THR A 67 16.19 4.67 -12.18
CA THR A 67 15.53 5.49 -13.20
C THR A 67 14.54 6.51 -12.61
N ALA A 68 14.19 6.39 -11.33
CA ALA A 68 13.23 7.25 -10.66
C ALA A 68 13.89 8.55 -10.16
N ASN A 69 13.10 9.62 -10.06
CA ASN A 69 13.56 10.90 -9.55
C ASN A 69 13.53 10.91 -8.02
N LEU A 70 14.70 10.95 -7.39
CA LEU A 70 14.85 10.86 -5.93
C LEU A 70 14.02 11.89 -5.15
N GLN A 71 13.97 13.15 -5.60
CA GLN A 71 13.23 14.20 -4.89
C GLN A 71 11.72 13.96 -4.96
N LYS A 72 11.22 13.61 -6.14
CA LYS A 72 9.81 13.29 -6.36
C LYS A 72 9.38 12.08 -5.54
N GLU A 73 10.15 10.99 -5.57
CA GLU A 73 9.83 9.77 -4.83
C GLU A 73 9.89 9.98 -3.31
N LYS A 74 10.89 10.73 -2.83
CA LYS A 74 10.97 11.08 -1.40
C LYS A 74 9.75 11.89 -0.95
N TYR A 75 9.35 12.91 -1.73
CA TYR A 75 8.15 13.71 -1.43
C TYR A 75 6.88 12.85 -1.44
N PHE A 76 6.76 11.93 -2.42
CA PHE A 76 5.64 11.00 -2.47
C PHE A 76 5.59 10.11 -1.23
N LEU A 77 6.73 9.53 -0.82
CA LEU A 77 6.81 8.67 0.36
C LEU A 77 6.51 9.42 1.66
N GLU A 78 6.98 10.67 1.78
CA GLU A 78 6.64 11.59 2.87
C GLU A 78 5.13 11.81 2.97
N HIS A 79 4.50 12.11 1.84
CA HIS A 79 3.05 12.28 1.79
C HIS A 79 2.30 10.99 2.14
N TYR A 80 2.71 9.85 1.56
CA TYR A 80 2.09 8.53 1.79
C TYR A 80 2.13 8.12 3.28
N LEU A 81 3.21 8.47 4.00
CA LEU A 81 3.37 8.19 5.43
C LEU A 81 2.77 9.26 6.35
N ALA A 82 2.14 10.29 5.78
CA ALA A 82 1.55 11.42 6.50
C ALA A 82 2.52 12.01 7.53
N VAL A 83 3.76 12.30 7.12
CA VAL A 83 4.81 12.75 8.03
C VAL A 83 4.55 14.14 8.62
N ASP A 84 3.68 14.91 7.98
CA ASP A 84 3.21 16.21 8.45
C ASP A 84 2.22 16.12 9.63
N LEU A 85 1.71 14.93 9.96
CA LEU A 85 0.84 14.72 11.11
C LEU A 85 1.63 14.29 12.35
N ASP A 86 1.28 14.91 13.48
CA ASP A 86 1.77 14.52 14.80
C ASP A 86 0.94 13.35 15.37
N PHE A 87 1.32 12.13 14.98
CA PHE A 87 0.69 10.91 15.46
C PHE A 87 0.87 10.72 16.97
N ASP A 88 1.92 11.28 17.58
CA ASP A 88 2.12 11.17 19.02
C ASP A 88 1.10 12.03 19.77
N ALA A 89 0.86 13.26 19.33
CA ALA A 89 -0.19 14.12 19.87
C ALA A 89 -1.59 13.53 19.62
N MET A 90 -1.86 13.00 18.42
CA MET A 90 -3.13 12.34 18.10
C MET A 90 -3.39 11.13 19.01
N ARG A 91 -2.36 10.31 19.25
CA ARG A 91 -2.43 9.15 20.15
C ARG A 91 -2.63 9.59 21.60
N ASP A 92 -1.97 10.65 22.04
CA ASP A 92 -2.12 11.16 23.40
C ASP A 92 -3.51 11.74 23.70
N ALA A 93 -4.18 12.27 22.67
CA ALA A 93 -5.55 12.78 22.76
C ALA A 93 -6.62 11.67 22.88
N LEU A 94 -6.28 10.40 22.64
CA LEU A 94 -7.20 9.28 22.82
C LEU A 94 -7.46 9.00 24.31
N PRO A 95 -8.64 8.45 24.69
CA PRO A 95 -9.02 8.22 26.09
C PRO A 95 -8.33 6.99 26.73
N TRP A 96 -7.08 6.68 26.35
CA TRP A 96 -6.36 5.48 26.78
C TRP A 96 -6.03 5.46 28.27
N ARG A 97 -5.99 6.62 28.94
CA ARG A 97 -5.78 6.71 30.40
C ARG A 97 -6.96 6.13 31.19
N SER A 98 -8.16 6.16 30.60
CA SER A 98 -9.41 5.64 31.18
C SER A 98 -9.90 4.35 30.51
N ASP A 99 -9.35 3.98 29.35
CA ASP A 99 -9.69 2.76 28.61
C ASP A 99 -8.50 1.80 28.58
N ARG A 100 -8.58 0.72 29.39
CA ARG A 100 -7.54 -0.30 29.50
C ARG A 100 -7.31 -1.05 28.20
N THR A 101 -8.36 -1.34 27.43
CA THR A 101 -8.24 -2.06 26.16
C THR A 101 -7.52 -1.21 25.14
N LEU A 102 -7.87 0.07 25.06
CA LEU A 102 -7.18 1.01 24.18
C LEU A 102 -5.71 1.21 24.58
N LYS A 103 -5.42 1.31 25.89
CA LYS A 103 -4.03 1.37 26.38
C LYS A 103 -3.22 0.16 25.96
N GLN A 104 -3.77 -1.04 26.11
CA GLN A 104 -3.09 -2.27 25.68
C GLN A 104 -2.83 -2.30 24.17
N ALA A 105 -3.79 -1.83 23.37
CA ALA A 105 -3.61 -1.73 21.92
C ALA A 105 -2.50 -0.74 21.53
N ILE A 106 -2.45 0.43 22.18
CA ILE A 106 -1.39 1.42 21.99
C ILE A 106 -0.02 0.87 22.40
N ASP A 107 0.07 0.19 23.54
CA ASP A 107 1.34 -0.38 24.02
C ASP A 107 1.87 -1.49 23.10
N ALA A 108 0.97 -2.24 22.45
CA ALA A 108 1.34 -3.30 21.51
C ALA A 108 1.89 -2.76 20.18
N CYS A 109 1.40 -1.59 19.72
CA CYS A 109 1.80 -0.97 18.46
C CYS A 109 1.98 0.55 18.63
N PRO A 110 2.99 0.99 19.41
CA PRO A 110 3.12 2.39 19.81
C PRO A 110 3.35 3.33 18.63
N TYR A 111 3.94 2.83 17.53
CA TYR A 111 4.25 3.63 16.35
C TYR A 111 3.36 3.30 15.15
N LEU A 112 2.18 2.70 15.38
CA LEU A 112 1.23 2.41 14.31
C LEU A 112 0.80 3.70 13.61
N ARG A 113 0.80 3.70 12.27
CA ARG A 113 0.38 4.85 11.47
C ARG A 113 -0.73 4.47 10.50
N ILE A 114 -1.48 5.50 10.09
CA ILE A 114 -2.46 5.41 9.00
C ILE A 114 -1.80 5.99 7.76
N LEU A 115 -1.75 5.19 6.69
CA LEU A 115 -1.17 5.58 5.40
C LEU A 115 -2.15 6.44 4.60
N ARG A 116 -1.65 7.48 3.94
CA ARG A 116 -2.40 8.27 2.93
C ARG A 116 -2.35 7.56 1.58
N GLN A 117 -3.12 6.48 1.48
CA GLN A 117 -3.16 5.66 0.29
C GLN A 117 -3.94 6.32 -0.85
N PRO A 118 -3.57 6.07 -2.12
CA PRO A 118 -4.36 6.53 -3.27
C PRO A 118 -5.76 5.93 -3.22
N LEU A 119 -6.79 6.79 -3.28
CA LEU A 119 -8.20 6.36 -3.23
C LEU A 119 -8.52 5.27 -4.25
N SER A 120 -7.96 5.37 -5.46
CA SER A 120 -8.19 4.39 -6.53
C SER A 120 -7.75 2.98 -6.14
N GLU A 121 -6.54 2.83 -5.60
CA GLU A 121 -5.99 1.54 -5.17
C GLU A 121 -6.64 1.04 -3.88
N THR A 122 -6.92 1.96 -2.94
CA THR A 122 -7.66 1.66 -1.70
C THR A 122 -9.03 1.09 -2.01
N LEU A 123 -9.82 1.75 -2.86
CA LEU A 123 -11.16 1.31 -3.24
C LEU A 123 -11.12 -0.10 -3.88
N LEU A 124 -10.20 -0.33 -4.81
CA LEU A 124 -10.06 -1.63 -5.46
C LEU A 124 -9.65 -2.72 -4.46
N GLY A 125 -8.66 -2.42 -3.61
CA GLY A 125 -8.18 -3.34 -2.57
C GLY A 125 -9.27 -3.75 -1.58
N PHE A 126 -10.06 -2.81 -1.09
CA PHE A 126 -11.17 -3.11 -0.16
C PHE A 126 -12.37 -3.76 -0.83
N LEU A 127 -12.65 -3.49 -2.11
CA LEU A 127 -13.64 -4.28 -2.87
C LEU A 127 -13.18 -5.73 -3.06
N CYS A 128 -11.87 -5.95 -3.15
CA CYS A 128 -11.27 -7.29 -3.20
C CYS A 128 -11.27 -7.99 -1.82
N SER A 129 -11.31 -7.23 -0.71
CA SER A 129 -11.21 -7.78 0.63
C SER A 129 -12.47 -8.56 0.99
N SER A 130 -13.55 -7.90 1.41
CA SER A 130 -14.71 -8.53 2.07
C SER A 130 -14.33 -9.88 2.72
N THR A 131 -14.97 -11.02 2.53
CA THR A 131 -14.57 -12.31 3.14
C THR A 131 -13.25 -12.96 2.64
N LYS A 132 -12.10 -12.26 2.60
CA LYS A 132 -10.78 -12.79 2.16
C LYS A 132 -9.67 -12.50 3.17
N GLN A 133 -8.67 -13.39 3.18
CA GLN A 133 -7.43 -13.18 3.93
C GLN A 133 -6.46 -12.29 3.15
N ILE A 134 -5.61 -11.53 3.84
CA ILE A 134 -4.63 -10.60 3.24
C ILE A 134 -3.84 -11.24 2.08
N PRO A 135 -3.26 -12.46 2.21
CA PRO A 135 -2.52 -13.07 1.10
C PRO A 135 -3.36 -13.31 -0.16
N GLN A 136 -4.64 -13.62 0.01
CA GLN A 136 -5.55 -13.85 -1.11
C GLN A 136 -5.91 -12.53 -1.82
N ILE A 137 -6.05 -11.44 -1.06
CA ILE A 137 -6.30 -10.09 -1.61
C ILE A 137 -5.11 -9.66 -2.46
N LYS A 138 -3.89 -9.78 -1.91
CA LYS A 138 -2.65 -9.50 -2.63
C LYS A 138 -2.50 -10.31 -3.91
N GLN A 139 -2.84 -11.60 -3.87
CA GLN A 139 -2.82 -12.45 -5.07
C GLN A 139 -3.78 -11.95 -6.15
N ILE A 140 -4.99 -11.53 -5.77
CA ILE A 140 -5.98 -10.96 -6.71
C ILE A 140 -5.42 -9.68 -7.33
N LEU A 141 -4.88 -8.77 -6.52
CA LEU A 141 -4.31 -7.50 -7.00
C LEU A 141 -3.12 -7.71 -7.93
N ARG A 142 -2.22 -8.66 -7.59
CA ARG A 142 -1.10 -9.04 -8.46
C ARG A 142 -1.58 -9.59 -9.81
N LEU A 143 -2.54 -10.52 -9.81
CA LEU A 143 -3.14 -11.04 -11.05
C LEU A 143 -3.81 -9.93 -11.87
N SER A 144 -4.42 -8.96 -11.20
CA SER A 144 -5.08 -7.81 -11.86
C SER A 144 -4.05 -6.93 -12.56
N SER A 145 -2.94 -6.60 -11.88
CA SER A 145 -1.80 -5.87 -12.44
C SER A 145 -1.15 -6.63 -13.62
N GLU A 146 -0.91 -7.94 -13.46
CA GLU A 146 -0.31 -8.76 -14.51
C GLU A 146 -1.17 -8.83 -15.78
N SER A 147 -2.49 -8.95 -15.62
CA SER A 147 -3.45 -9.14 -16.71
C SER A 147 -3.85 -7.84 -17.41
N PHE A 148 -4.07 -6.77 -16.64
CA PHE A 148 -4.72 -5.54 -17.12
C PHE A 148 -3.99 -4.25 -16.74
N GLY A 149 -2.86 -4.35 -16.03
CA GLY A 149 -2.02 -3.21 -15.67
C GLY A 149 -1.17 -2.69 -16.83
N GLU A 150 -0.80 -1.41 -16.73
CA GLU A 150 0.11 -0.77 -17.67
C GLU A 150 1.56 -0.99 -17.22
N SER A 151 2.51 -1.06 -18.17
CA SER A 151 3.92 -1.23 -17.82
C SER A 151 4.47 0.05 -17.17
N ILE A 152 5.02 -0.09 -15.96
CA ILE A 152 5.74 0.99 -15.29
C ILE A 152 7.22 0.89 -15.66
N VAL A 153 7.83 -0.27 -15.34
CA VAL A 153 9.23 -0.55 -15.61
C VAL A 153 9.47 -2.05 -15.51
N GLN A 154 10.05 -2.64 -16.57
CA GLN A 154 10.40 -4.05 -16.63
C GLN A 154 9.25 -4.97 -16.17
N GLN A 155 9.41 -5.70 -15.07
CA GLN A 155 8.40 -6.62 -14.53
C GLN A 155 7.26 -5.93 -13.76
N TYR A 156 7.39 -4.65 -13.42
CA TYR A 156 6.38 -3.93 -12.65
C TYR A 156 5.30 -3.37 -13.57
N LYS A 157 4.07 -3.76 -13.31
CA LYS A 157 2.87 -3.23 -13.95
C LYS A 157 1.98 -2.56 -12.91
N SER A 158 1.36 -1.44 -13.26
CA SER A 158 0.40 -0.75 -12.39
C SER A 158 -0.82 -1.63 -12.09
N LEU A 159 -1.61 -1.28 -11.07
CA LEU A 159 -2.98 -1.78 -11.03
C LEU A 159 -3.78 -1.15 -12.18
N PRO A 160 -4.74 -1.88 -12.80
CA PRO A 160 -5.62 -1.28 -13.79
C PRO A 160 -6.36 -0.10 -13.15
N ASN A 161 -6.39 1.03 -13.86
CA ASN A 161 -7.20 2.17 -13.44
C ASN A 161 -8.71 1.86 -13.62
N TRP A 162 -9.56 2.72 -13.07
CA TRP A 162 -11.01 2.52 -13.11
C TRP A 162 -11.59 2.60 -14.52
N ASP A 163 -10.98 3.34 -15.45
CA ASP A 163 -11.37 3.39 -16.85
C ASP A 163 -11.16 2.04 -17.55
N ILE A 164 -10.02 1.39 -17.29
CA ILE A 164 -9.73 0.04 -17.79
C ILE A 164 -10.73 -0.94 -17.18
N LEU A 165 -10.96 -0.89 -15.87
CA LEU A 165 -11.92 -1.78 -15.19
C LEU A 165 -13.35 -1.62 -15.74
N ALA A 166 -13.77 -0.42 -16.12
CA ALA A 166 -15.08 -0.16 -16.69
C ALA A 166 -15.23 -0.77 -18.11
N GLN A 167 -14.13 -0.90 -18.86
CA GLN A 167 -14.14 -1.52 -20.18
C GLN A 167 -14.17 -3.05 -20.14
N LEU A 168 -13.77 -3.67 -19.02
CA LEU A 168 -13.76 -5.12 -18.88
C LEU A 168 -15.18 -5.68 -18.73
N GLU A 169 -15.42 -6.84 -19.35
CA GLU A 169 -16.60 -7.65 -19.07
C GLU A 169 -16.48 -8.30 -17.69
N GLU A 170 -17.62 -8.53 -17.02
CA GLU A 170 -17.64 -9.22 -15.71
C GLU A 170 -16.94 -10.59 -15.78
N LYS A 171 -17.05 -11.31 -16.91
CA LYS A 171 -16.38 -12.60 -17.12
C LYS A 171 -14.86 -12.47 -17.06
N GLN A 172 -14.28 -11.38 -17.58
CA GLN A 172 -12.83 -11.13 -17.50
C GLN A 172 -12.42 -10.87 -16.05
N LEU A 173 -13.18 -10.08 -15.30
CA LEU A 173 -12.95 -9.85 -13.87
C LEU A 173 -13.05 -11.15 -13.06
N ARG A 174 -13.98 -12.05 -13.40
CA ARG A 174 -14.09 -13.36 -12.73
C ARG A 174 -12.85 -14.23 -12.90
N SER A 175 -12.07 -14.04 -13.96
CA SER A 175 -10.80 -14.76 -14.16
C SER A 175 -9.73 -14.39 -13.11
N LEU A 176 -9.86 -13.23 -12.46
CA LEU A 176 -8.95 -12.72 -11.42
C LEU A 176 -9.19 -13.32 -10.02
N LYS A 177 -9.92 -14.45 -9.91
CA LYS A 177 -10.28 -15.10 -8.62
C LYS A 177 -11.11 -14.23 -7.67
N LEU A 178 -11.80 -13.23 -8.21
CA LEU A 178 -12.67 -12.29 -7.48
C LEU A 178 -13.97 -12.92 -6.97
N GLY A 179 -14.45 -14.00 -7.61
CA GLY A 179 -15.73 -14.61 -7.27
C GLY A 179 -16.88 -13.63 -7.48
N TYR A 180 -17.79 -13.50 -6.51
CA TYR A 180 -18.92 -12.55 -6.60
C TYR A 180 -18.48 -11.07 -6.63
N ARG A 181 -17.28 -10.74 -6.13
CA ARG A 181 -16.76 -9.36 -6.08
C ARG A 181 -16.54 -8.76 -7.47
N ALA A 182 -16.37 -9.61 -8.49
CA ALA A 182 -16.27 -9.18 -9.89
C ALA A 182 -17.46 -8.29 -10.29
N LYS A 183 -18.67 -8.62 -9.83
CA LYS A 183 -19.87 -7.82 -10.07
C LYS A 183 -19.77 -6.44 -9.40
N TYR A 184 -19.33 -6.37 -8.14
CA TYR A 184 -19.22 -5.11 -7.41
C TYR A 184 -18.16 -4.18 -8.01
N ILE A 185 -17.01 -4.74 -8.40
CA ILE A 185 -15.95 -3.98 -9.06
C ILE A 185 -16.45 -3.45 -10.41
N LYS A 186 -17.15 -4.27 -11.21
CA LYS A 186 -17.74 -3.84 -12.47
C LYS A 186 -18.73 -2.68 -12.28
N GLN A 187 -19.68 -2.85 -11.37
CA GLN A 187 -20.68 -1.82 -11.07
C GLN A 187 -20.05 -0.52 -10.56
N THR A 188 -19.01 -0.63 -9.72
CA THR A 188 -18.27 0.54 -9.22
C THR A 188 -17.54 1.25 -10.36
N ALA A 189 -16.86 0.50 -11.24
CA ALA A 189 -16.15 1.06 -12.37
C ALA A 189 -17.09 1.78 -13.35
N ASP A 190 -18.25 1.19 -13.63
CA ASP A 190 -19.28 1.81 -14.46
C ASP A 190 -19.82 3.10 -13.83
N PHE A 191 -20.14 3.05 -12.54
CA PHE A 191 -20.59 4.22 -11.79
C PHE A 191 -19.57 5.37 -11.84
N LEU A 192 -18.29 5.09 -11.59
CA LEU A 192 -17.22 6.10 -11.63
C LEU A 192 -17.03 6.67 -13.04
N LYS A 193 -17.15 5.85 -14.09
CA LYS A 193 -17.06 6.31 -15.47
C LYS A 193 -18.23 7.23 -15.85
N GLU A 194 -19.42 6.97 -15.33
CA GLU A 194 -20.61 7.80 -15.53
C GLU A 194 -20.60 9.08 -14.65
N ASN A 195 -19.79 9.11 -13.58
CA ASN A 195 -19.71 10.18 -12.58
C ASN A 195 -18.24 10.54 -12.26
N PRO A 196 -17.53 11.24 -13.18
CA PRO A 196 -16.10 11.53 -13.06
C PRO A 196 -15.73 12.53 -11.97
#